data_AF-A0A496P9E8-F1
#
_entry.id   AF-A0A496P9E8-F1
#
_cell.length_a   1.000
_cell.length_b   1.000
_cell.length_c   1.000
_cell.angle_alpha   90.00
_cell.angle_beta   90.00
_cell.angle_gamma   90.00
#
_symmetry.space_group_name_H-M   'P 1'
#
loop_
_entity.id
_entity.type
_entity.pdbx_description
1 polymer ?
#
loop_
_entity_poly.entity_id
_entity_poly.type
_entity_poly.pdbx_seq_one_letter_code
_entity_poly.pdbx_strand_id
1 'polypeptide(L)'
;MKQGRIAIAVVSMIVGVMLVTQYRMTQTIADGNINLQRSGELALKIHSLQEERAGLKKQIATMKEEGSLEGMKEENRLLALRASLVDVEGPGVILTITDSKTPVKDGENPNLYLIHDEDMLRIVNELRAAGAEAISINDQRLIGTSEIRCSGPTVTVNGKIFAPPFIIKAIGDTKTLHSALTMRGG
;
A
#
# COMPACT_ATOMS: atom_id res chain seq x y z
N MET A 1 -64.45 51.77 -61.43
CA MET A 1 -63.27 52.25 -60.66
C MET A 1 -63.08 51.57 -59.29
N LYS A 2 -64.12 51.41 -58.44
CA LYS A 2 -63.96 50.83 -57.07
C LYS A 2 -63.68 49.32 -57.02
N GLN A 3 -64.28 48.54 -57.92
CA GLN A 3 -64.14 47.07 -57.99
C GLN A 3 -62.69 46.61 -58.27
N GLY A 4 -61.97 47.29 -59.16
CA GLY A 4 -60.58 46.94 -59.51
C GLY A 4 -59.56 47.16 -58.39
N ARG A 5 -59.78 48.15 -57.52
CA ARG A 5 -58.88 48.43 -56.37
C ARG A 5 -58.98 47.34 -55.29
N ILE A 6 -60.17 46.76 -55.11
CA ILE A 6 -60.41 45.67 -54.16
C ILE A 6 -59.73 44.37 -54.64
N ALA A 7 -59.84 44.06 -55.93
CA ALA A 7 -59.18 42.89 -56.52
C ALA A 7 -57.64 42.95 -56.36
N ILE A 8 -57.02 44.11 -56.61
CA ILE A 8 -55.58 44.31 -56.43
C ILE A 8 -55.18 44.15 -54.96
N ALA A 9 -55.97 44.67 -54.03
CA ALA A 9 -55.70 44.52 -52.60
C ALA A 9 -55.72 43.05 -52.16
N VAL A 10 -56.71 42.28 -52.61
CA VAL A 10 -56.82 40.84 -52.31
C VAL A 10 -55.63 40.06 -52.87
N VAL A 11 -55.24 40.32 -54.12
CA VAL A 11 -54.08 39.66 -54.74
C VAL A 11 -52.79 40.00 -53.99
N SER A 12 -52.57 41.27 -53.62
CA SER A 12 -51.38 41.67 -52.84
C SER A 12 -51.33 41.00 -51.47
N MET A 13 -52.49 40.76 -50.83
CA MET A 13 -52.56 40.10 -49.53
C MET A 13 -52.23 38.61 -49.64
N ILE A 14 -52.72 37.93 -50.69
CA ILE A 14 -52.39 36.53 -50.97
C ILE A 14 -50.89 36.37 -51.25
N VAL A 15 -50.31 37.24 -52.09
CA VAL A 15 -48.87 37.23 -52.39
C VAL A 15 -48.03 37.53 -51.15
N GLY A 16 -48.46 38.47 -50.32
CA GLY A 16 -47.78 38.78 -49.05
C GLY A 16 -47.78 37.59 -48.08
N VAL A 17 -48.92 36.92 -47.90
CA VAL A 17 -49.01 35.70 -47.07
C VAL A 17 -48.14 34.59 -47.65
N MET A 18 -48.16 34.39 -48.97
CA MET A 18 -47.34 33.39 -49.63
C MET A 18 -45.84 33.63 -49.43
N LEU A 19 -45.37 34.88 -49.60
CA LEU A 19 -43.97 35.25 -49.35
C LEU A 19 -43.56 35.05 -47.88
N VAL A 20 -44.42 35.42 -46.93
CA VAL A 20 -44.14 35.21 -45.50
C VAL A 20 -44.07 33.72 -45.17
N THR A 21 -44.97 32.90 -45.72
CA THR A 21 -44.93 31.44 -45.52
C THR A 21 -43.69 30.82 -46.15
N GLN A 22 -43.29 31.24 -47.36
CA GLN A 22 -42.05 30.78 -47.99
C GLN A 22 -40.82 31.19 -47.18
N TYR A 23 -40.76 32.43 -46.69
CA TYR A 23 -39.66 32.90 -45.86
C TYR A 23 -39.55 32.11 -44.55
N ARG A 24 -40.68 31.90 -43.85
CA ARG A 24 -40.74 31.09 -42.63
C ARG A 24 -40.37 29.62 -42.86
N MET A 25 -40.84 29.03 -43.96
CA MET A 25 -40.50 27.66 -44.35
C MET A 25 -39.00 27.53 -44.64
N THR A 26 -38.43 28.50 -45.35
CA THR A 26 -37.00 28.49 -45.71
C THR A 26 -36.11 28.63 -44.47
N GLN A 27 -36.48 29.49 -43.52
CA GLN A 27 -35.78 29.60 -42.23
C GLN A 27 -35.88 28.30 -41.41
N THR A 28 -37.06 27.67 -41.35
CA THR A 28 -37.27 26.42 -40.59
C THR A 28 -36.42 25.26 -41.16
N ILE A 29 -36.30 25.18 -42.49
CA ILE A 29 -35.47 24.18 -43.17
C ILE A 29 -33.98 24.45 -42.93
N ALA A 30 -33.56 25.72 -42.99
CA ALA A 30 -32.16 26.10 -42.72
C ALA A 30 -31.74 25.76 -41.28
N ASP A 31 -32.58 26.07 -40.28
CA ASP A 31 -32.30 25.75 -38.87
C ASP A 31 -32.32 24.23 -38.59
N GLY A 32 -33.23 23.49 -39.24
CA GLY A 32 -33.27 22.02 -39.14
C GLY A 32 -31.99 21.35 -39.68
N ASN A 33 -31.46 21.85 -40.79
CA ASN A 33 -30.27 21.30 -41.43
C ASN A 33 -28.99 21.56 -40.60
N ILE A 34 -28.87 22.76 -40.00
CA ILE A 34 -27.75 23.12 -39.11
C ILE A 34 -27.74 22.24 -37.86
N ASN A 35 -28.89 22.00 -37.24
CA ASN A 35 -29.00 21.14 -36.07
C ASN A 35 -28.65 19.67 -36.39
N LEU A 36 -29.07 19.17 -37.56
CA LEU A 36 -28.76 17.81 -37.99
C LEU A 36 -27.26 17.63 -38.27
N GLN A 37 -26.64 18.60 -38.95
CA GLN A 37 -25.22 18.57 -39.27
C GLN A 37 -24.35 18.66 -38.00
N ARG A 38 -24.73 19.53 -37.05
CA ARG A 38 -24.06 19.66 -35.75
C ARG A 38 -24.21 18.42 -34.87
N SER A 39 -25.37 17.76 -34.94
CA SER A 39 -25.62 16.49 -34.22
C SER A 39 -24.77 15.35 -34.79
N GLY A 40 -24.61 15.30 -36.12
CA GLY A 40 -23.73 14.34 -36.79
C GLY A 40 -22.25 14.56 -36.46
N GLU A 41 -21.78 15.81 -36.48
CA GLU A 41 -20.41 16.17 -36.10
C GLU A 41 -20.13 15.86 -34.62
N LEU A 42 -21.09 16.14 -33.74
CA LEU A 42 -20.98 15.81 -32.31
C LEU A 42 -20.95 14.29 -32.09
N ALA A 43 -21.75 13.52 -32.82
CA ALA A 43 -21.74 12.06 -32.76
C ALA A 43 -20.39 11.48 -33.21
N LEU A 44 -19.81 12.02 -34.29
CA LEU A 44 -18.46 11.65 -34.75
C LEU A 44 -17.39 11.99 -33.71
N LYS A 45 -17.48 13.16 -33.07
CA LYS A 45 -16.56 13.58 -32.01
C LYS A 45 -16.65 12.67 -30.78
N ILE A 46 -17.87 12.27 -30.39
CA ILE A 46 -18.08 11.33 -29.29
C ILE A 46 -17.47 9.98 -29.64
N HIS A 47 -17.69 9.48 -30.85
CA HIS A 47 -17.13 8.21 -31.30
C HIS A 47 -15.59 8.24 -31.28
N SER A 48 -14.97 9.30 -31.83
CA SER A 48 -13.51 9.43 -31.83
C SER A 48 -12.93 9.50 -30.42
N LEU A 49 -13.58 10.24 -29.51
CA LEU A 49 -13.16 10.34 -28.11
C LEU A 49 -13.35 9.02 -27.35
N GLN A 50 -14.39 8.25 -27.66
CA GLN A 50 -14.59 6.93 -27.09
C GLN A 50 -13.51 5.95 -27.54
N GLU A 51 -13.13 5.99 -28.82
CA GLU A 51 -12.08 5.17 -29.40
C GLU A 51 -10.69 5.52 -28.85
N GLU A 52 -10.39 6.82 -28.73
CA GLU A 52 -9.17 7.31 -28.08
C GLU A 52 -9.10 6.89 -26.61
N ARG A 53 -10.22 7.01 -25.87
CA ARG A 53 -10.31 6.54 -24.48
C ARG A 53 -10.11 5.03 -24.37
N ALA A 54 -10.64 4.24 -25.31
CA ALA A 54 -10.45 2.79 -25.34
C ALA A 54 -8.99 2.44 -25.63
N GLY A 55 -8.35 3.13 -26.58
CA GLY A 55 -6.93 2.99 -26.90
C GLY A 55 -6.03 3.32 -25.72
N LEU A 56 -6.25 4.47 -25.06
CA LEU A 56 -5.51 4.88 -23.86
C LEU A 56 -5.71 3.89 -22.71
N LYS A 57 -6.94 3.37 -22.49
CA LYS A 57 -7.18 2.32 -21.49
C LYS A 57 -6.40 1.04 -21.80
N LYS A 58 -6.34 0.65 -23.08
CA LYS A 58 -5.59 -0.54 -23.50
C LYS A 58 -4.09 -0.33 -23.31
N GLN A 59 -3.56 0.84 -23.67
CA GLN A 59 -2.16 1.21 -23.42
C GLN A 59 -1.83 1.24 -21.92
N ILE A 60 -2.73 1.75 -21.06
CA ILE A 60 -2.57 1.71 -19.60
C ILE A 60 -2.58 0.27 -19.08
N ALA A 61 -3.44 -0.60 -19.63
CA ALA A 61 -3.48 -2.01 -19.25
C ALA A 61 -2.19 -2.74 -19.67
N THR A 62 -1.75 -2.56 -20.91
CA THR A 62 -0.51 -3.11 -21.43
C THR A 62 0.72 -2.56 -20.69
N MET A 63 0.80 -1.25 -20.41
CA MET A 63 1.87 -0.69 -19.57
C MET A 63 1.84 -1.18 -18.12
N LYS A 64 0.67 -1.48 -17.55
CA LYS A 64 0.56 -2.11 -16.23
C LYS A 64 1.01 -3.57 -16.23
N GLU A 65 0.82 -4.26 -17.36
CA GLU A 65 1.10 -5.68 -17.53
C GLU A 65 2.56 -5.93 -17.93
N GLU A 66 3.12 -5.10 -18.82
CA GLU A 66 4.53 -5.08 -19.24
C GLU A 66 5.43 -4.35 -18.23
N GLY A 67 4.87 -3.39 -17.49
CA GLY A 67 5.54 -2.55 -16.50
C GLY A 67 5.17 -2.89 -15.05
N SER A 68 5.68 -4.03 -14.57
CA SER A 68 6.42 -4.08 -13.30
C SER A 68 5.73 -3.71 -11.98
N LEU A 69 4.40 -3.65 -11.83
CA LEU A 69 3.84 -3.46 -10.48
C LEU A 69 4.01 -4.72 -9.61
N GLU A 70 3.72 -5.91 -10.15
CA GLU A 70 3.95 -7.18 -9.45
C GLU A 70 5.44 -7.50 -9.34
N GLY A 71 6.21 -7.27 -10.41
CA GLY A 71 7.67 -7.45 -10.42
C GLY A 71 8.40 -6.55 -9.41
N MET A 72 8.11 -5.24 -9.41
CA MET A 72 8.69 -4.31 -8.43
C MET A 72 8.18 -4.55 -7.01
N LYS A 73 6.93 -5.03 -6.83
CA LYS A 73 6.43 -5.42 -5.50
C LYS A 73 7.17 -6.62 -4.96
N GLU A 74 7.40 -7.63 -5.78
CA GLU A 74 8.13 -8.83 -5.36
C GLU A 74 9.62 -8.51 -5.10
N GLU A 75 10.23 -7.68 -5.95
CA GLU A 75 11.58 -7.19 -5.73
C GLU A 75 11.68 -6.36 -4.44
N ASN A 76 10.74 -5.43 -4.21
CA ASN A 76 10.66 -4.68 -2.95
C ASN A 76 10.43 -5.58 -1.74
N ARG A 77 9.59 -6.62 -1.86
CA ARG A 77 9.35 -7.59 -0.79
C ARG A 77 10.63 -8.37 -0.48
N LEU A 78 11.36 -8.81 -1.50
CA LEU A 78 12.62 -9.52 -1.34
C LEU A 78 13.70 -8.61 -0.72
N LEU A 79 13.77 -7.35 -1.13
CA LEU A 79 14.65 -6.35 -0.52
C LEU A 79 14.27 -6.09 0.94
N ALA A 80 12.98 -5.96 1.24
CA ALA A 80 12.49 -5.77 2.60
C ALA A 80 12.77 -6.98 3.50
N LEU A 81 12.66 -8.21 2.96
CA LEU A 81 13.05 -9.44 3.66
C LEU A 81 14.55 -9.44 3.99
N ARG A 82 15.41 -9.11 3.01
CA ARG A 82 16.87 -9.00 3.22
C ARG A 82 17.23 -7.90 4.22
N ALA A 83 16.49 -6.80 4.21
CA ALA A 83 16.65 -5.71 5.17
C ALA A 83 16.04 -6.00 6.55
N SER A 84 15.47 -7.21 6.75
CA SER A 84 14.81 -7.59 8.00
C SER A 84 13.63 -6.70 8.41
N LEU A 85 12.96 -6.07 7.44
CA LEU A 85 11.84 -5.14 7.63
C LEU A 85 10.47 -5.80 7.58
N VAL A 86 10.42 -7.08 7.26
CA VAL A 86 9.17 -7.86 7.16
C VAL A 86 9.15 -8.88 8.29
N ASP A 87 7.97 -9.06 8.87
CA ASP A 87 7.71 -10.11 9.84
C ASP A 87 7.87 -11.48 9.20
N VAL A 88 8.44 -12.41 9.98
CA VAL A 88 8.72 -13.78 9.54
C VAL A 88 8.15 -14.75 10.56
N GLU A 89 7.65 -15.87 10.08
CA GLU A 89 7.08 -16.94 10.90
C GLU A 89 7.73 -18.26 10.52
N GLY A 90 7.93 -19.12 11.51
CA GLY A 90 8.59 -20.40 11.31
C GLY A 90 8.69 -21.20 12.62
N PRO A 91 9.15 -22.47 12.54
CA PRO A 91 9.42 -23.27 13.71
C PRO A 91 10.54 -22.62 14.54
N GLY A 92 10.51 -22.82 15.86
CA GLY A 92 11.44 -22.14 16.73
C GLY A 92 11.22 -22.43 18.21
N VAL A 93 11.77 -21.55 19.05
CA VAL A 93 11.65 -21.59 20.51
C VAL A 93 11.30 -20.21 21.06
N ILE A 94 10.58 -20.19 22.18
CA ILE A 94 10.27 -18.99 22.95
C ILE A 94 10.87 -19.18 24.33
N LEU A 95 11.75 -18.27 24.74
CA LEU A 95 12.35 -18.22 26.06
C LEU A 95 11.73 -17.09 26.85
N THR A 96 11.43 -17.36 28.13
CA THR A 96 11.01 -16.34 29.08
C THR A 96 12.04 -16.28 30.19
N ILE A 97 12.67 -15.12 30.36
CA ILE A 97 13.77 -14.92 31.28
C ILE A 97 13.33 -13.91 32.33
N THR A 98 13.41 -14.30 33.60
CA THR A 98 13.02 -13.48 34.76
C THR A 98 14.14 -13.46 35.78
N ASP A 99 14.26 -12.36 36.50
CA ASP A 99 15.18 -12.25 37.62
C ASP A 99 14.98 -13.36 38.64
N SER A 100 16.03 -13.60 39.42
CA SER A 100 15.99 -14.60 40.48
C SER A 100 14.90 -14.25 41.50
N LYS A 101 14.03 -15.23 41.78
CA LYS A 101 13.04 -15.15 42.87
C LYS A 101 13.66 -15.43 44.24
N THR A 102 14.93 -15.83 44.27
CA THR A 102 15.64 -16.17 45.51
C THR A 102 16.02 -14.88 46.22
N PRO A 103 15.74 -14.74 47.53
CA PRO A 103 16.18 -13.57 48.27
C PRO A 103 17.71 -13.52 48.32
N VAL A 104 18.26 -12.32 48.17
CA VAL A 104 19.71 -12.08 48.30
C VAL A 104 20.14 -12.45 49.72
N LYS A 105 21.13 -13.32 49.84
CA LYS A 105 21.69 -13.71 51.15
C LYS A 105 22.61 -12.62 51.69
N ASP A 106 22.73 -12.56 53.01
CA ASP A 106 23.61 -11.59 53.68
C ASP A 106 25.06 -11.74 53.19
N GLY A 107 25.62 -10.62 52.71
CA GLY A 107 26.99 -10.56 52.18
C GLY A 107 27.14 -10.89 50.69
N GLU A 108 26.08 -11.28 50.00
CA GLU A 108 26.10 -11.48 48.55
C GLU A 108 25.76 -10.20 47.77
N ASN A 109 26.27 -10.08 46.54
CA ASN A 109 25.99 -8.94 45.68
C ASN A 109 24.59 -9.09 45.04
N PRO A 110 23.64 -8.17 45.30
CA PRO A 110 22.30 -8.21 44.70
C PRO A 110 22.29 -8.23 43.16
N ASN A 111 23.33 -7.68 42.51
CA ASN A 111 23.42 -7.69 41.05
C ASN A 111 23.52 -9.10 40.49
N LEU A 112 24.01 -10.09 41.24
CA LEU A 112 24.06 -11.48 40.77
C LEU A 112 22.68 -12.14 40.64
N TYR A 113 21.63 -11.48 41.13
CA TYR A 113 20.26 -11.96 41.13
C TYR A 113 19.41 -11.31 40.02
N LEU A 114 19.96 -10.30 39.34
CA LEU A 114 19.30 -9.56 38.27
C LEU A 114 19.88 -9.98 36.91
N ILE A 115 19.02 -10.01 35.90
CA ILE A 115 19.45 -10.25 34.52
C ILE A 115 20.20 -9.03 33.98
N HIS A 116 21.36 -9.28 33.39
CA HIS A 116 22.16 -8.26 32.73
C HIS A 116 22.13 -8.40 31.20
N ASP A 117 22.60 -7.37 30.51
CA ASP A 117 22.80 -7.38 29.06
C ASP A 117 23.77 -8.49 28.62
N GLU A 118 24.81 -8.79 29.40
CA GLU A 118 25.73 -9.89 29.13
C GLU A 118 25.00 -11.24 29.07
N ASP A 119 24.06 -11.50 29.98
CA ASP A 119 23.28 -12.76 29.98
C ASP A 119 22.44 -12.88 28.71
N MET A 120 21.79 -11.78 28.32
CA MET A 120 21.01 -11.71 27.07
C MET A 120 21.90 -11.92 25.85
N LEU A 121 23.09 -11.31 25.82
CA LEU A 121 24.06 -11.45 24.73
C LEU A 121 24.55 -12.89 24.60
N ARG A 122 24.84 -13.58 25.72
CA ARG A 122 25.22 -14.99 25.72
C ARG A 122 24.12 -15.85 25.08
N ILE A 123 22.87 -15.68 25.51
CA ILE A 123 21.74 -16.44 24.95
C ILE A 123 21.56 -16.18 23.46
N VAL A 124 21.65 -14.91 23.04
CA VAL A 124 21.55 -14.54 21.62
C VAL A 124 22.69 -15.17 20.81
N ASN A 125 23.91 -15.22 21.36
CA ASN A 125 25.05 -15.84 20.71
C ASN A 125 24.90 -17.36 20.59
N GLU A 126 24.41 -18.04 21.63
CA GLU A 126 24.13 -19.48 21.55
C GLU A 126 23.06 -19.79 20.51
N LEU A 127 21.98 -19.01 20.47
CA LEU A 127 20.93 -19.16 19.45
C LEU A 127 21.48 -18.95 18.03
N ARG A 128 22.35 -17.95 17.83
CA ARG A 128 23.03 -17.72 16.54
C ARG A 128 23.96 -18.87 16.17
N ALA A 129 24.75 -19.37 17.12
CA ALA A 129 25.65 -20.50 16.91
C ALA A 129 24.87 -21.79 16.57
N ALA A 130 23.69 -21.96 17.15
CA ALA A 130 22.76 -23.06 16.88
C ALA A 130 21.99 -22.91 15.55
N GLY A 131 22.23 -21.84 14.78
CA GLY A 131 21.63 -21.63 13.47
C GLY A 131 20.26 -20.95 13.49
N ALA A 132 19.95 -20.13 14.50
CA ALA A 132 18.75 -19.31 14.48
C ALA A 132 18.76 -18.33 13.30
N GLU A 133 17.69 -18.36 12.50
CA GLU A 133 17.53 -17.53 11.29
C GLU A 133 16.98 -16.14 11.62
N ALA A 134 16.17 -16.04 12.67
CA ALA A 134 15.63 -14.77 13.17
C ALA A 134 15.51 -14.81 14.70
N ILE A 135 15.86 -13.71 15.36
CA ILE A 135 15.77 -13.57 16.81
C ILE A 135 15.11 -12.22 17.14
N SER A 136 14.25 -12.21 18.15
CA SER A 136 13.69 -10.98 18.72
C SER A 136 13.68 -11.02 20.25
N ILE A 137 13.81 -9.85 20.88
CA ILE A 137 13.66 -9.66 22.32
C ILE A 137 12.51 -8.67 22.54
N ASN A 138 11.45 -9.06 23.26
CA ASN A 138 10.27 -8.21 23.52
C ASN A 138 9.77 -7.50 22.24
N ASP A 139 9.60 -8.29 21.18
CA ASP A 139 9.16 -7.87 19.85
C ASP A 139 10.11 -6.89 19.12
N GLN A 140 11.35 -6.72 19.60
CA GLN A 140 12.40 -6.02 18.88
C GLN A 140 13.25 -7.03 18.12
N ARG A 141 13.16 -7.01 16.78
CA ARG A 141 13.98 -7.86 15.91
C ARG A 141 15.46 -7.49 16.04
N LEU A 142 16.30 -8.49 16.26
CA LEU A 142 17.73 -8.33 16.32
C LEU A 142 18.34 -8.47 14.92
N ILE A 143 19.10 -7.46 14.51
CA ILE A 143 19.88 -7.42 13.27
C ILE A 143 21.36 -7.21 13.59
N GLY A 144 22.24 -7.22 12.58
CA GLY A 144 23.68 -7.05 12.78
C GLY A 144 24.08 -5.75 13.47
N THR A 145 23.25 -4.70 13.37
CA THR A 145 23.45 -3.39 14.00
C THR A 145 22.60 -3.18 15.25
N SER A 146 21.93 -4.22 15.75
CA SER A 146 21.11 -4.11 16.97
C SER A 146 21.98 -3.93 18.20
N GLU A 147 21.49 -3.11 19.12
CA GLU A 147 22.11 -2.90 20.42
C GLU A 147 21.34 -3.63 21.52
N ILE A 148 22.09 -4.16 22.48
CA ILE A 148 21.59 -4.69 23.76
C ILE A 148 22.52 -4.09 24.82
N ARG A 149 21.97 -3.33 25.76
CA ARG A 149 22.75 -2.64 26.80
C ARG A 149 21.96 -2.51 28.10
N CYS A 150 22.63 -2.62 29.24
CA CYS A 150 22.04 -2.26 30.53
C CYS A 150 21.69 -0.76 30.61
N SER A 151 20.61 -0.45 31.32
CA SER A 151 20.12 0.90 31.61
C SER A 151 19.61 0.96 33.05
N GLY A 152 20.52 0.86 34.01
CA GLY A 152 20.15 0.62 35.41
C GLY A 152 19.68 -0.83 35.59
N PRO A 153 18.53 -1.10 36.23
CA PRO A 153 18.01 -2.46 36.41
C PRO A 153 17.23 -2.99 35.19
N THR A 154 17.19 -2.24 34.08
CA THR A 154 16.47 -2.59 32.85
C THR A 154 17.46 -2.77 31.70
N VAL A 155 17.00 -3.40 30.62
CA VAL A 155 17.80 -3.61 29.41
C VAL A 155 17.19 -2.81 28.27
N THR A 156 18.05 -2.06 27.58
CA THR A 156 17.70 -1.35 26.34
C THR A 156 18.01 -2.24 25.14
N VAL A 157 17.02 -2.43 24.27
CA VAL A 157 17.13 -3.14 23.00
C VAL A 157 16.65 -2.23 21.87
N ASN A 158 17.51 -1.96 20.89
CA ASN A 158 17.23 -1.05 19.77
C ASN A 158 16.64 0.30 20.24
N GLY A 159 17.24 0.93 21.26
CA GLY A 159 16.78 2.21 21.82
C GLY A 159 15.52 2.16 22.69
N LYS A 160 14.91 0.98 22.90
CA LYS A 160 13.73 0.82 23.78
C LYS A 160 14.10 0.11 25.08
N ILE A 161 13.63 0.64 26.20
CA ILE A 161 13.90 0.13 27.54
C ILE A 161 12.86 -0.93 27.92
N PHE A 162 13.32 -2.07 28.42
CA PHE A 162 12.48 -3.17 28.89
C PHE A 162 12.88 -3.64 30.29
N ALA A 163 11.87 -4.00 31.09
CA ALA A 163 12.05 -4.68 32.36
C ALA A 163 11.71 -6.19 32.22
N PRO A 164 12.21 -7.04 33.12
CA PRO A 164 11.79 -8.45 33.20
C PRO A 164 10.26 -8.59 33.36
N PRO A 165 9.64 -9.65 32.82
CA PRO A 165 10.24 -10.75 32.05
C PRO A 165 10.69 -10.34 30.64
N PHE A 166 11.84 -10.87 30.21
CA PHE A 166 12.30 -10.76 28.83
C PHE A 166 11.86 -11.99 28.03
N ILE A 167 11.19 -11.74 26.90
CA ILE A 167 10.73 -12.77 25.99
C ILE A 167 11.64 -12.78 24.77
N ILE A 168 12.41 -13.85 24.60
CA ILE A 168 13.23 -14.08 23.42
C ILE A 168 12.52 -15.07 22.51
N LYS A 169 12.26 -14.68 21.26
CA LYS A 169 11.72 -15.59 20.24
C LYS A 169 12.81 -15.85 19.20
N ALA A 170 13.08 -17.11 18.91
CA ALA A 170 14.06 -17.51 17.90
C ALA A 170 13.46 -18.51 16.92
N ILE A 171 13.63 -18.26 15.63
CA ILE A 171 13.21 -19.14 14.54
C ILE A 171 14.40 -19.98 14.08
N GLY A 172 14.20 -21.28 13.90
CA GLY A 172 15.21 -22.25 13.49
C GLY A 172 14.79 -23.68 13.86
N ASP A 173 15.69 -24.65 13.67
CA ASP A 173 15.41 -26.04 14.06
C ASP A 173 15.22 -26.16 15.58
N THR A 174 14.00 -26.47 16.00
CA THR A 174 13.62 -26.49 17.43
C THR A 174 14.50 -27.41 18.26
N LYS A 175 14.92 -28.57 17.72
CA LYS A 175 15.76 -29.53 18.45
C LYS A 175 17.17 -28.99 18.67
N THR A 176 17.76 -28.41 17.64
CA THR A 176 19.11 -27.81 17.68
C THR A 176 19.13 -26.60 18.61
N LEU A 177 18.15 -25.70 18.49
CA LEU A 177 18.03 -24.53 19.36
C LEU A 177 17.85 -24.94 20.83
N HIS A 178 16.97 -25.90 21.10
CA HIS A 178 16.77 -26.39 22.46
C HIS A 178 18.01 -27.08 23.04
N SER A 179 18.72 -27.86 22.22
CA SER A 179 19.95 -28.56 22.64
C SER A 179 21.07 -27.58 22.96
N ALA A 180 21.22 -26.51 22.18
CA ALA A 180 22.19 -25.45 22.47
C ALA A 180 21.88 -24.77 23.81
N LEU A 181 20.63 -24.37 24.04
CA LEU A 181 20.23 -23.71 25.29
C LEU A 181 20.35 -24.58 26.56
N THR A 182 20.43 -25.90 26.40
CA THR A 182 20.51 -26.85 27.51
C THR A 182 21.92 -27.44 27.69
N MET A 183 22.88 -27.02 26.87
CA MET A 183 24.27 -27.46 26.95
C MET A 183 24.93 -26.91 28.23
N ARG A 184 25.80 -27.73 28.84
CA ARG A 184 26.50 -27.34 30.07
C ARG A 184 27.63 -26.37 29.72
N GLY A 185 27.53 -25.16 30.26
CA GLY A 185 28.57 -24.12 30.14
C GLY A 185 28.27 -23.03 29.12
N GLY A 186 27.07 -23.06 28.54
CA GLY A 186 26.80 -22.45 27.23
C GLY A 186 26.51 -23.58 26.27
#